data_AF-A0A3M3WVC5-F1
#
_entry.id   AF-A0A3M3WVC5-F1
#
_cell.length_a   1.000
_cell.length_b   1.000
_cell.length_c   1.000
_cell.angle_alpha   90.00
_cell.angle_beta   90.00
_cell.angle_gamma   90.00
#
_symmetry.space_group_name_H-M   'P 1'
#
loop_
_entity.id
_entity.type
_entity.pdbx_description
1 polymer ?
#
loop_
_entity_poly.entity_id
_entity_poly.type
_entity_poly.pdbx_seq_one_letter_code
_entity_poly.pdbx_strand_id
1 'polypeptide(L)' 'MFWSAAGTSLNFPAITDAVVHDPLTGSRTPLSGSQGVTLLLKPTLQILEWKP' A
#
# COMPACT_ATOMS: atom_id res chain seq x y z
N MET A 1 -6.66 -4.48 2.10
CA MET A 1 -6.28 -5.17 0.84
C MET A 1 -6.69 -4.29 -0.31
N PHE A 2 -5.91 -4.23 -1.39
CA PHE A 2 -6.14 -3.27 -2.48
C PHE A 2 -5.58 -3.79 -3.82
N TRP A 3 -6.21 -3.38 -4.92
CA TRP A 3 -5.79 -3.64 -6.31
C TRP A 3 -6.60 -2.74 -7.28
N SER A 4 -6.11 -2.53 -8.49
CA SER A 4 -6.87 -1.86 -9.56
C SER A 4 -6.38 -2.32 -10.93
N ALA A 5 -7.30 -2.74 -11.80
CA ALA A 5 -6.98 -3.13 -13.18
C ALA A 5 -6.42 -1.96 -14.01
N ALA A 6 -6.87 -0.73 -13.75
CA ALA A 6 -6.46 0.46 -14.50
C ALA A 6 -5.18 1.12 -13.96
N GLY A 7 -4.77 0.79 -12.73
CA GLY A 7 -3.68 1.47 -12.03
C GLY A 7 -4.07 2.91 -11.66
N THR A 8 -4.30 3.16 -10.36
CA THR A 8 -4.56 4.51 -9.83
C THR A 8 -3.81 4.70 -8.52
N SER A 9 -3.66 5.95 -8.09
CA SER A 9 -3.03 6.26 -6.81
C SER A 9 -4.07 6.38 -5.71
N LEU A 10 -3.78 5.81 -4.55
CA LEU A 10 -4.63 5.92 -3.36
C LEU A 10 -3.81 6.49 -2.20
N ASN A 11 -4.34 7.52 -1.55
CA ASN A 11 -3.73 8.15 -0.41
C ASN A 11 -4.48 7.75 0.87
N PHE A 12 -3.72 7.38 1.90
CA PHE A 12 -4.21 7.07 3.23
C PHE A 12 -3.70 8.13 4.21
N PRO A 13 -4.41 9.25 4.39
CA PRO A 13 -3.89 10.43 5.08
C PRO A 13 -3.68 10.20 6.59
N ALA A 14 -4.41 9.25 7.19
CA ALA A 14 -4.31 8.90 8.60
C ALA A 14 -3.28 7.80 8.91
N ILE A 15 -2.63 7.22 7.89
CA ILE A 15 -1.65 6.13 8.05
C ILE A 15 -0.27 6.68 7.70
N THR A 16 0.57 6.96 8.71
CA THR A 16 1.92 7.51 8.49
C THR A 16 2.99 6.45 8.36
N ASP A 17 2.76 5.24 8.87
CA ASP A 17 3.68 4.11 8.83
C ASP A 17 2.93 2.82 8.49
N ALA A 18 3.44 2.08 7.50
CA ALA A 18 2.83 0.86 7.02
C ALA A 18 3.84 -0.08 6.36
N VAL A 19 3.42 -1.32 6.12
CA VAL A 19 4.14 -2.29 5.27
C VAL A 19 3.19 -2.78 4.18
N VAL A 20 3.65 -2.73 2.93
CA VAL A 20 2.97 -3.37 1.80
C VAL A 20 3.52 -4.76 1.60
N HIS A 21 2.63 -5.74 1.56
CA HIS A 21 2.94 -7.11 1.17
C HIS A 21 2.45 -7.37 -0.26
N ASP A 22 3.32 -7.95 -1.08
CA ASP A 22 3.00 -8.45 -2.42
C ASP A 22 3.04 -9.99 -2.40
N PRO A 23 1.89 -10.68 -2.25
CA PRO A 23 1.85 -12.12 -2.05
C PRO A 23 2.29 -12.94 -3.27
N LEU A 24 2.32 -12.34 -4.47
CA LEU A 24 2.80 -13.04 -5.67
C LEU A 24 4.32 -13.19 -5.68
N THR A 25 5.02 -12.25 -5.06
CA THR A 25 6.49 -12.21 -5.01
C THR A 25 7.04 -12.50 -3.61
N GLY A 26 6.20 -12.45 -2.58
CA GLY A 26 6.60 -12.48 -1.18
C GLY A 26 7.25 -11.17 -0.70
N SER A 27 7.24 -10.11 -1.51
CA SER A 27 7.92 -8.85 -1.18
C SER A 27 7.23 -8.12 -0.03
N ARG A 28 8.05 -7.41 0.76
CA ARG A 28 7.64 -6.56 1.88
C ARG A 28 8.30 -5.20 1.75
N THR A 29 7.49 -4.17 1.57
CA THR A 29 7.97 -2.81 1.37
C THR A 29 7.49 -1.93 2.53
N PRO A 30 8.39 -1.46 3.41
CA PRO A 30 8.03 -0.47 4.42
C PRO A 30 7.73 0.87 3.74
N LEU A 31 6.73 1.58 4.28
CA LEU A 31 6.31 2.90 3.83
C LEU A 31 6.17 3.81 5.03
N SER A 32 6.63 5.05 4.85
CA SER A 32 6.52 6.11 5.86
C SER A 32 6.22 7.44 5.17
N GLY A 33 5.34 8.26 5.74
CA GLY A 33 4.98 9.56 5.21
C GLY A 33 4.42 10.49 6.28
N SER A 34 4.88 11.74 6.32
CA SER A 34 4.45 12.75 7.30
C SER A 34 3.02 13.24 7.10
N GLN A 35 2.44 13.04 5.92
CA GLN A 35 1.06 13.41 5.56
C GLN A 35 0.26 12.18 5.10
N GLY A 36 0.60 11.03 5.66
CA GLY A 36 0.06 9.74 5.26
C GLY A 36 0.85 9.07 4.13
N VAL A 37 0.46 7.85 3.80
CA VAL A 37 1.10 7.04 2.74
C VAL A 37 0.30 7.09 1.44
N THR A 38 1.01 7.17 0.32
CA THR A 38 0.43 7.11 -1.03
C THR A 38 0.92 5.87 -1.75
N LEU A 39 0.00 5.17 -2.40
CA LEU A 39 0.24 3.89 -3.06
C LEU A 39 -0.25 3.93 -4.49
N LEU A 40 0.59 3.50 -5.43
CA LEU A 40 0.16 3.19 -6.79
C LEU A 40 -0.39 1.76 -6.81
N LEU A 41 -1.67 1.63 -7.16
CA LEU A 41 -2.34 0.35 -7.28
C LEU A 41 -1.81 -0.44 -8.48
N LYS A 42 -1.51 -1.72 -8.25
CA LYS A 42 -1.19 -2.70 -9.29
C LYS A 42 -2.45 -3.45 -9.74
N PRO A 43 -2.43 -4.08 -10.94
CA PRO A 43 -3.47 -5.02 -11.38
C PRO A 43 -3.44 -6.35 -10.63
N THR A 44 -2.57 -6.49 -9.63
CA THR A 44 -2.45 -7.66 -8.75
C THR A 44 -2.74 -7.27 -7.31
N LEU A 45 -3.23 -8.23 -6.52
CA LEU A 45 -3.57 -8.02 -5.12
C LEU A 45 -2.34 -7.63 -4.29
N GLN A 46 -2.47 -6.58 -3.50
CA GLN A 46 -1.53 -6.19 -2.47
C GLN A 46 -2.24 -5.99 -1.12
N ILE A 47 -1.48 -6.14 -0.03
CA ILE A 47 -2.00 -6.02 1.34
C ILE A 47 -1.25 -4.89 2.04
N LEU A 48 -2.00 -3.91 2.56
CA LEU A 48 -1.46 -2.89 3.45
C LEU A 48 -1.63 -3.38 4.89
N GLU A 49 -0.53 -3.45 5.63
CA GLU A 49 -0.53 -3.66 7.07
C GLU A 49 -0.10 -2.35 7.74
N TRP A 50 -0.86 -1.91 8.75
CA TRP A 50 -0.53 -0.73 9.54
C TRP A 50 -1.00 -0.94 10.98
N LYS A 51 -0.46 -0.14 11.91
CA LYS A 51 -0.92 -0.08 13.29
C LYS A 51 -1.95 1.04 13.45
N PRO A 52 -2.99 0.88 14.29
CA PRO A 52 -3.90 1.95 14.66
C PRO A 52 -3.18 3.16 15.26
#